data_AF-A0A6V7IP39-F1
#
_entry.id   AF-A0A6V7IP39-F1
#
_cell.length_a   1.000
_cell.length_b   1.000
_cell.length_c   1.000
_cell.angle_alpha   90.00
_cell.angle_beta   90.00
_cell.angle_gamma   90.00
#
_symmetry.space_group_name_H-M   'P 1'
#
loop_
_entity.id
_entity.type
_entity.pdbx_description
1 polymer ?
#
loop_
_entity_poly.entity_id
_entity_poly.type
_entity_poly.pdbx_seq_one_letter_code
_entity_poly.pdbx_strand_id
1 'polypeptide(L)'
;YEYTYPFLSDKIELTTEDNYVEPIYQQFIHTDMPNLFILGIPSMAIPFPMFHLQAQYIMKLLEGQIKLPSREEMRMHMMREKRMLLDKGIL
;
A
#
# COMPACT_ATOMS: atom_id res chain seq x y z
N TYR A 1 -14.90 8.45 7.53
CA TYR A 1 -14.12 7.39 8.21
C TYR A 1 -12.66 7.74 8.05
N GLU A 2 -11.84 7.43 9.05
CA GLU A 2 -10.39 7.60 9.01
C GLU A 2 -9.71 6.24 9.11
N TYR A 3 -8.62 6.04 8.36
CA TYR A 3 -7.80 4.84 8.53
C TYR A 3 -7.12 4.88 9.90
N THR A 4 -7.33 3.84 10.70
CA THR A 4 -6.67 3.66 11.99
C THR A 4 -6.25 2.21 12.16
N TYR A 5 -5.04 2.00 12.69
CA TYR A 5 -4.46 0.67 12.91
C TYR A 5 -3.94 0.53 14.35
N PRO A 6 -4.82 0.65 15.38
CA PRO A 6 -4.41 0.72 16.79
C PRO A 6 -3.75 -0.57 17.32
N PHE A 7 -3.82 -1.65 16.54
CA PHE A 7 -3.19 -2.94 16.85
C PHE A 7 -1.74 -3.04 16.34
N LEU A 8 -1.29 -2.11 15.49
CA LEU A 8 0.09 -2.08 15.01
C LEU A 8 0.98 -1.34 16.00
N SER A 9 2.21 -1.82 16.18
CA SER A 9 3.22 -1.13 16.98
C SER A 9 3.76 0.08 16.24
N ASP A 10 4.12 1.15 16.96
CA ASP A 10 4.80 2.32 16.39
C ASP A 10 6.09 1.98 15.62
N LYS A 11 6.71 0.83 15.91
CA LYS A 11 7.88 0.31 15.19
C LYS A 11 7.62 -0.02 13.72
N ILE A 12 6.35 -0.13 13.33
CA ILE A 12 5.96 -0.36 11.94
C ILE A 12 6.18 0.90 11.10
N GLU A 13 6.23 2.09 11.73
CA GLU A 13 6.41 3.39 11.07
C GLU A 13 5.32 3.67 10.02
N LEU A 14 4.08 3.29 10.32
CA LEU A 14 2.92 3.56 9.49
C LEU A 14 2.24 4.86 9.95
N THR A 15 1.97 5.76 9.01
CA THR A 15 1.24 7.01 9.22
C THR A 15 -0.05 7.02 8.42
N THR A 16 -1.06 7.68 8.98
CA THR A 16 -2.38 7.86 8.36
C THR A 16 -2.79 9.32 8.47
N GLU A 17 -2.44 10.12 7.47
CA GLU A 17 -2.74 11.55 7.39
C GLU A 17 -3.67 11.81 6.20
N ASP A 18 -4.72 12.62 6.37
CA ASP A 18 -5.68 12.97 5.30
C ASP A 18 -6.24 11.76 4.52
N ASN A 19 -6.58 10.68 5.24
CA ASN A 19 -7.04 9.39 4.66
C ASN A 19 -6.03 8.71 3.72
N TYR A 20 -4.75 9.05 3.83
CA TYR A 20 -3.68 8.42 3.10
C TYR A 20 -2.79 7.62 4.05
N VAL A 21 -2.49 6.39 3.66
CA VAL A 21 -1.69 5.46 4.45
C VAL A 21 -0.29 5.34 3.83
N GLU A 22 0.74 5.68 4.59
CA GLU A 22 2.14 5.59 4.13
C GLU A 22 3.08 5.05 5.22
N PRO A 23 4.14 4.31 4.85
CA PRO A 23 4.63 4.09 3.49
C PRO A 23 4.15 2.77 2.85
N ILE A 24 3.32 2.88 1.81
CA ILE A 24 2.68 1.75 1.13
C ILE A 24 2.94 1.79 -0.39
N TYR A 25 3.63 0.77 -0.90
CA TYR A 25 3.78 0.49 -2.33
C TYR A 25 2.51 -0.13 -2.93
N GLN A 26 2.11 0.37 -4.10
CA GLN A 26 0.88 -0.01 -4.83
C GLN A 26 -0.39 0.00 -3.97
N GLN A 27 -0.41 0.79 -2.89
CA GLN A 27 -1.54 0.87 -1.97
C GLN A 27 -1.92 -0.46 -1.27
N PHE A 28 -1.00 -1.44 -1.13
CA PHE A 28 -1.22 -2.59 -0.24
C PHE A 28 0.03 -3.28 0.35
N ILE A 29 1.26 -2.85 0.03
CA ILE A 29 2.50 -3.48 0.52
C ILE A 29 3.36 -2.47 1.29
N HIS A 30 3.81 -2.78 2.51
CA HIS A 30 4.70 -1.89 3.25
C HIS A 30 6.10 -1.80 2.61
N THR A 31 6.64 -0.60 2.41
CA THR A 31 7.91 -0.44 1.68
C THR A 31 9.12 -1.02 2.42
N ASP A 32 9.13 -0.92 3.75
CA ASP A 32 10.25 -1.38 4.59
C ASP A 32 10.10 -2.81 5.10
N MET A 33 8.87 -3.32 5.07
CA MET A 33 8.49 -4.65 5.54
C MET A 33 7.71 -5.34 4.43
N PRO A 34 8.39 -5.85 3.38
CA PRO A 34 7.76 -6.43 2.19
C PRO A 34 6.94 -7.71 2.45
N ASN A 35 6.81 -8.13 3.71
CA ASN A 35 5.95 -9.20 4.21
C ASN A 35 4.72 -8.69 4.98
N LEU A 36 4.54 -7.37 5.11
CA LEU A 36 3.36 -6.74 5.69
C LEU A 36 2.48 -6.18 4.58
N PHE A 37 1.22 -6.62 4.56
CA PHE A 37 0.23 -6.25 3.55
C PHE A 37 -1.02 -5.67 4.20
N ILE A 38 -1.59 -4.62 3.60
CA ILE A 38 -2.84 -4.00 4.04
C ILE A 38 -3.80 -4.00 2.85
N LEU A 39 -4.82 -4.85 2.91
CA LEU A 39 -5.82 -4.97 1.84
C LEU A 39 -6.89 -3.89 1.97
N GLY A 40 -7.32 -3.37 0.83
CA GLY A 40 -8.48 -2.47 0.78
C GLY A 40 -8.27 -1.01 1.14
N ILE A 41 -7.05 -0.51 1.02
CA ILE A 41 -6.78 0.93 1.14
C ILE A 41 -7.50 1.73 0.03
N PRO A 42 -7.50 1.34 -1.26
CA PRO A 42 -8.12 2.20 -2.28
C PRO A 42 -9.63 2.31 -2.09
N SER A 43 -10.12 3.54 -1.87
CA SER A 43 -11.55 3.83 -1.64
C SER A 43 -12.34 4.04 -2.95
N MET A 44 -11.67 4.43 -4.03
CA MET A 44 -12.25 4.66 -5.36
C MET A 44 -12.03 3.47 -6.30
N ALA A 45 -12.46 2.27 -5.88
CA ALA A 45 -12.34 1.04 -6.66
C ALA A 45 -13.55 0.12 -6.45
N ILE A 46 -13.74 -0.84 -7.37
CA ILE A 46 -14.72 -1.92 -7.17
C ILE A 46 -14.11 -2.93 -6.18
N PRO A 47 -14.68 -3.13 -4.97
CA PRO A 47 -13.98 -3.83 -3.90
C PRO A 47 -13.63 -5.28 -4.21
N PHE A 48 -14.59 -6.09 -4.69
CA PHE A 48 -14.34 -7.52 -4.87
C PHE A 48 -13.26 -7.85 -5.91
N PRO A 49 -13.28 -7.26 -7.13
CA PRO A 49 -12.18 -7.44 -8.08
C PRO A 49 -10.84 -6.96 -7.53
N MET A 50 -10.82 -5.81 -6.83
CA MET A 50 -9.60 -5.27 -6.24
C MET A 50 -9.01 -6.23 -5.19
N PHE A 51 -9.81 -6.69 -4.23
CA PHE A 51 -9.35 -7.64 -3.21
C PHE A 51 -8.85 -8.93 -3.84
N HIS A 52 -9.54 -9.41 -4.88
CA HIS A 52 -9.14 -10.62 -5.58
C HIS A 52 -7.75 -10.47 -6.23
N LEU A 53 -7.49 -9.34 -6.90
CA LEU A 53 -6.20 -9.04 -7.51
C LEU A 53 -5.10 -8.87 -6.46
N GLN A 54 -5.35 -8.14 -5.38
CA GLN A 54 -4.38 -7.98 -4.29
C GLN A 54 -4.03 -9.32 -3.65
N ALA A 55 -5.03 -10.18 -3.39
CA ALA A 55 -4.81 -11.52 -2.83
C ALA A 55 -4.00 -12.42 -3.78
N GLN A 56 -4.31 -12.42 -5.08
CA GLN A 56 -3.52 -13.16 -6.07
C GLN A 56 -2.08 -12.67 -6.15
N TYR A 57 -1.86 -11.35 -6.07
CA TYR A 57 -0.51 -10.78 -6.10
C TYR A 57 0.30 -11.23 -4.89
N ILE A 58 -0.28 -11.16 -3.68
CA ILE A 58 0.35 -11.61 -2.44
C ILE A 58 0.69 -13.10 -2.54
N MET A 59 -0.24 -13.94 -3.04
CA MET A 59 0.01 -15.37 -3.19
C MET A 59 1.22 -15.64 -4.09
N LYS A 60 1.29 -15.03 -5.27
CA LYS A 60 2.41 -15.18 -6.20
C LYS A 60 3.74 -14.72 -5.60
N LEU A 61 3.70 -13.67 -4.77
CA LEU A 61 4.88 -13.17 -4.06
C LEU A 61 5.37 -14.17 -3.00
N LEU A 62 4.44 -14.72 -2.20
CA LEU A 62 4.75 -15.72 -1.17
C LEU A 62 5.25 -17.04 -1.77
N GLU A 63 4.73 -17.42 -2.94
CA GLU A 63 5.21 -18.57 -3.73
C GLU A 63 6.55 -18.31 -4.44
N GLY A 64 7.08 -17.09 -4.39
CA GLY A 64 8.33 -16.70 -5.06
C GLY A 64 8.24 -16.63 -6.59
N GLN A 65 7.03 -16.66 -7.15
CA GLN A 65 6.79 -16.55 -8.60
C GLN A 65 7.04 -15.13 -9.11
N ILE A 66 6.85 -14.13 -8.25
CA ILE A 66 7.17 -12.73 -8.53
C ILE A 66 8.11 -12.20 -7.44
N LYS A 67 8.91 -11.20 -7.81
CA LYS A 67 9.80 -10.50 -6.88
C LYS A 67 9.36 -9.06 -6.77
N LEU A 68 9.38 -8.53 -5.55
CA LEU A 68 9.24 -7.10 -5.35
C LEU A 68 10.47 -6.38 -5.89
N PRO A 69 10.30 -5.14 -6.38
CA PRO A 69 11.44 -4.30 -6.70
C PRO A 69 12.19 -3.92 -5.41
N SER A 70 13.33 -3.25 -5.55
CA SER A 70 14.09 -2.78 -4.40
C SER A 70 13.26 -1.81 -3.54
N ARG A 71 13.65 -1.66 -2.27
CA ARG A 71 13.02 -0.72 -1.34
C ARG A 71 12.97 0.71 -1.91
N GLU A 72 14.06 1.12 -2.56
CA GLU A 72 14.16 2.46 -3.15
C GLU A 72 13.19 2.63 -4.32
N GLU A 73 13.10 1.63 -5.20
CA GLU A 73 12.15 1.65 -6.32
C GLU A 73 10.70 1.68 -5.84
N MET A 74 10.36 0.92 -4.79
CA MET A 74 9.04 0.93 -4.17
C MET A 74 8.70 2.32 -3.61
N ARG A 75 9.65 2.96 -2.91
CA ARG A 75 9.46 4.32 -2.37
C ARG A 75 9.32 5.36 -3.47
N MET A 76 10.18 5.32 -4.49
CA MET A 76 10.07 6.21 -5.64
C MET A 76 8.75 6.04 -6.39
N HIS A 77 8.23 4.81 -6.50
CA HIS A 77 6.90 4.56 -7.06
C HIS A 77 5.80 5.19 -6.21
N MET A 78 5.79 4.93 -4.90
CA MET A 78 4.83 5.50 -3.96
C MET A 78 4.84 7.04 -3.97
N MET A 79 6.02 7.66 -3.95
CA MET A 79 6.16 9.12 -3.98
C MET A 79 5.62 9.72 -5.29
N ARG A 80 5.86 9.06 -6.43
CA ARG A 80 5.29 9.48 -7.72
C ARG A 80 3.76 9.39 -7.72
N GLU A 81 3.20 8.32 -7.17
CA GLU A 81 1.77 8.14 -7.04
C GLU A 81 1.14 9.21 -6.12
N LYS A 82 1.72 9.44 -4.92
CA LYS A 82 1.29 10.50 -4.01
C LYS A 82 1.30 11.88 -4.69
N ARG A 83 2.38 12.20 -5.43
CA ARG A 83 2.48 13.45 -6.20
C ARG A 83 1.35 13.57 -7.23
N MET A 84 1.08 12.51 -8.00
CA MET A 84 -0.01 12.51 -8.98
C MET A 84 -1.39 12.71 -8.34
N LEU A 85 -1.61 12.20 -7.14
CA LEU A 85 -2.88 12.38 -6.43
C LEU A 85 -3.04 13.82 -5.90
N LEU A 86 -1.96 14.41 -5.37
CA LEU A 86 -1.92 15.82 -4.96
C LEU A 86 -2.15 16.76 -6.15
N ASP A 87 -1.49 16.51 -7.29
CA ASP A 87 -1.65 17.33 -8.50
C ASP A 87 -3.08 17.26 -9.07
N LYS A 88 -3.81 16.19 -8.78
CA LYS A 88 -5.23 16.01 -9.14
C LYS A 88 -6.21 16.55 -8.10
N GLY A 89 -5.73 17.03 -6.94
CA GLY A 89 -6.56 17.48 -5.82
C GLY A 89 -7.41 16.37 -5.20
N ILE A 90 -6.96 15.11 -5.31
CA ILE A 90 -7.59 13.96 -4.65
C ILE A 90 -7.10 13.84 -3.21
N LEU A 91 -5.78 14.08 -3.03
CA LEU A 91 -5.15 14.36 -1.75
C LEU A 91 -4.87 15.86 -1.62
#